data_AF-A0A365L700-F1
#
_entry.id   AF-A0A365L700-F1
#
_cell.length_a   1.000
_cell.length_b   1.000
_cell.length_c   1.000
_cell.angle_alpha   90.00
_cell.angle_beta   90.00
_cell.angle_gamma   90.00
#
_symmetry.space_group_name_H-M   'P 1'
#
loop_
_entity.id
_entity.type
_entity.pdbx_description
1 polymer ?
#
loop_
_entity_poly.entity_id
_entity_poly.type
_entity_poly.pdbx_seq_one_letter_code
_entity_poly.pdbx_strand_id
1 'polypeptide(L)'
;MQKQTEPPKPPKPPKPTGYYLSRVKDTHTEAGKTYITLFARLSIKTPQHTKSVWVEIEEVAWDQASRHLQKLPNAAYDYQLSEAVFREMERVSKDQLETLYYFTPLYQSVTFRKLK
;
A
#
# COMPACT_ATOMS: atom_id res chain seq x y z
N MET A 1 -54.64 5.40 -10.72
CA MET A 1 -53.59 4.88 -9.81
C MET A 1 -52.38 5.79 -9.92
N GLN A 2 -52.14 6.67 -8.93
CA GLN A 2 -50.95 7.53 -8.89
C GLN A 2 -49.82 6.75 -8.21
N LYS A 3 -48.68 6.57 -8.89
CA LYS A 3 -47.45 6.04 -8.28
C LYS A 3 -46.89 7.10 -7.34
N GLN A 4 -46.94 6.86 -6.04
CA GLN A 4 -46.13 7.61 -5.08
C GLN A 4 -44.66 7.27 -5.34
N THR A 5 -43.90 8.26 -5.79
CA THR A 5 -42.44 8.20 -5.80
C THR A 5 -41.95 8.36 -4.36
N GLU A 6 -41.21 7.38 -3.85
CA GLU A 6 -40.54 7.49 -2.56
C GLU A 6 -39.65 8.76 -2.53
N PRO A 7 -39.59 9.47 -1.39
CA PRO A 7 -38.71 10.61 -1.24
C PRO A 7 -37.24 10.18 -1.46
N PRO A 8 -36.39 11.05 -2.05
CA PRO A 8 -35.00 10.71 -2.32
C PRO A 8 -34.30 10.35 -1.02
N LYS A 9 -33.67 9.17 -0.99
CA LYS A 9 -32.83 8.75 0.14
C LYS A 9 -31.78 9.84 0.40
N PRO A 10 -31.58 10.26 1.66
CA PRO A 10 -30.56 11.25 1.99
C PRO A 10 -29.19 10.73 1.52
N PRO A 11 -28.30 11.63 1.04
CA PRO A 11 -26.99 11.23 0.56
C PRO A 11 -26.27 10.48 1.68
N LYS A 12 -25.74 9.28 1.36
CA LYS A 12 -24.91 8.53 2.30
C LYS A 12 -23.79 9.45 2.78
N PRO A 13 -23.49 9.50 4.09
CA PRO A 13 -22.40 10.31 4.60
C PRO A 13 -21.11 9.94 3.85
N PRO A 14 -20.27 10.92 3.50
CA PRO A 14 -19.03 10.65 2.79
C PRO A 14 -18.21 9.65 3.62
N LYS A 15 -17.75 8.57 2.98
CA LYS A 15 -16.86 7.63 3.68
C LYS A 15 -15.62 8.41 4.13
N PRO A 16 -15.13 8.16 5.36
CA PRO A 16 -14.01 8.90 5.89
C PRO A 16 -12.75 8.70 5.04
N THR A 17 -11.92 9.74 4.97
CA THR A 17 -10.58 9.68 4.37
C THR A 17 -9.76 8.61 5.08
N GLY A 18 -9.14 7.72 4.31
CA GLY A 18 -8.25 6.67 4.82
C GLY A 18 -6.81 6.91 4.39
N TYR A 19 -5.88 6.56 5.28
CA TYR A 19 -4.44 6.71 5.09
C TYR A 19 -3.81 5.32 5.02
N TYR A 20 -2.98 5.07 4.01
CA TYR A 20 -2.51 3.73 3.70
C TYR A 20 -1.02 3.69 3.38
N LEU A 21 -0.36 2.64 3.87
CA LEU A 21 0.91 2.14 3.33
C LEU A 21 0.64 0.83 2.61
N SER A 22 0.86 0.80 1.30
CA SER A 22 0.87 -0.44 0.53
C SER A 22 2.31 -0.93 0.36
N ARG A 23 2.57 -2.22 0.59
CA ARG A 23 3.85 -2.89 0.32
C ARG A 23 3.63 -4.10 -0.56
N VAL A 24 4.45 -4.29 -1.58
CA VAL A 24 4.41 -5.45 -2.45
C VAL A 24 5.80 -6.03 -2.56
N LYS A 25 5.89 -7.36 -2.45
CA LYS A 25 7.06 -8.13 -2.85
C LYS A 25 6.62 -9.07 -3.96
N ASP A 26 7.35 -9.08 -5.06
CA ASP A 26 7.12 -10.06 -6.12
C ASP A 26 8.45 -10.61 -6.65
N THR A 27 8.41 -11.75 -7.32
CA THR A 27 9.57 -12.30 -8.02
C THR A 27 9.24 -12.55 -9.45
N HIS A 28 10.14 -12.18 -10.35
CA HIS A 28 9.99 -12.47 -11.77
C HIS A 28 11.33 -12.95 -12.35
N THR A 29 11.26 -13.56 -13.53
CA THR A 29 12.44 -14.04 -14.25
C THR A 29 12.56 -13.31 -15.58
N GLU A 30 13.72 -12.71 -15.82
CA GLU A 30 14.07 -12.03 -17.06
C GLU A 30 15.44 -12.52 -17.54
N ALA A 31 15.54 -12.90 -18.82
CA ALA A 31 16.77 -13.41 -19.43
C ALA A 31 17.47 -14.54 -18.64
N GLY A 32 16.68 -15.41 -17.99
CA GLY A 32 17.19 -16.53 -17.19
C GLY A 32 17.69 -16.15 -15.79
N LYS A 33 17.56 -14.88 -15.39
CA LYS A 33 17.87 -14.40 -14.04
C LYS A 33 16.59 -14.09 -13.29
N THR A 34 16.56 -14.45 -12.00
CA THR A 34 15.42 -14.13 -11.13
C THR A 34 15.70 -12.86 -10.35
N TYR A 35 14.72 -11.97 -10.29
CA TYR A 35 14.75 -10.73 -9.54
C TYR A 35 13.63 -10.70 -8.52
N ILE A 36 13.85 -9.95 -7.45
CA ILE A 36 12.84 -9.60 -6.47
C ILE A 36 12.51 -8.12 -6.67
N THR A 37 11.24 -7.81 -6.90
CA THR A 37 10.74 -6.44 -6.97
C THR A 37 10.04 -6.10 -5.66
N LEU A 38 10.47 -5.02 -5.02
CA LEU A 38 9.87 -4.45 -3.83
C LEU A 38 9.20 -3.14 -4.21
N PHE A 39 7.96 -2.95 -3.80
CA PHE A 39 7.21 -1.72 -4.03
C PHE A 39 6.63 -1.25 -2.71
N ALA A 40 6.78 0.03 -2.39
CA ALA A 40 6.10 0.66 -1.28
C ALA A 40 5.39 1.94 -1.74
N ARG A 41 4.24 2.24 -1.13
CA ARG A 41 3.49 3.46 -1.44
C ARG A 41 2.72 3.97 -0.24
N LEU A 42 2.87 5.26 0.04
CA LEU A 42 1.95 6.00 0.91
C LEU A 42 0.83 6.61 0.06
N SER A 43 -0.41 6.37 0.45
CA SER A 43 -1.58 6.90 -0.25
C SER A 43 -2.69 7.38 0.68
N ILE A 44 -3.39 8.42 0.24
CA ILE A 44 -4.61 8.93 0.86
C ILE A 44 -5.77 8.51 -0.04
N LYS A 45 -6.72 7.75 0.50
CA LYS A 45 -7.92 7.30 -0.21
C LYS A 45 -9.13 8.06 0.32
N THR A 46 -9.80 8.79 -0.56
CA THR A 46 -11.10 9.40 -0.31
C THR A 46 -12.16 8.66 -1.11
N PRO A 47 -13.47 8.91 -0.90
CA PRO A 47 -14.51 8.27 -1.71
C PRO A 47 -14.37 8.56 -3.21
N GLN A 48 -13.76 9.68 -3.59
CA GLN A 48 -13.69 10.16 -4.98
C GLN A 48 -12.36 9.86 -5.65
N HIS A 49 -11.26 9.77 -4.89
CA HIS A 49 -9.93 9.64 -5.46
C HIS A 49 -8.95 8.92 -4.53
N THR A 50 -7.92 8.32 -5.13
CA THR A 50 -6.71 7.90 -4.42
C THR A 50 -5.56 8.80 -4.83
N LYS A 51 -4.92 9.45 -3.85
CA LYS A 51 -3.71 10.25 -4.06
C LYS A 51 -2.50 9.48 -3.54
N SER A 52 -1.55 9.19 -4.41
CA SER A 52 -0.23 8.70 -4.01
C SER A 52 0.59 9.89 -3.50
N VAL A 53 1.11 9.79 -2.29
CA VAL A 53 1.94 10.83 -1.65
C VAL A 53 3.41 10.52 -1.82
N TRP A 54 3.76 9.24 -1.77
CA TRP A 54 5.12 8.76 -1.93
C TRP A 54 5.10 7.33 -2.50
N VAL A 55 6.08 7.00 -3.33
CA VAL A 55 6.24 5.69 -3.99
C VAL A 55 7.73 5.36 -4.05
N GLU A 56 8.06 4.10 -3.80
CA GLU A 56 9.40 3.54 -3.95
C GLU A 56 9.32 2.19 -4.64
N ILE A 57 10.29 1.93 -5.52
CA ILE A 57 10.44 0.68 -6.23
C ILE A 57 11.91 0.30 -6.20
N GLU A 58 12.19 -0.88 -5.67
CA GLU A 58 13.53 -1.46 -5.64
C GLU A 58 13.48 -2.81 -6.37
N GLU A 59 14.52 -3.09 -7.14
CA GLU A 59 14.70 -4.38 -7.78
C GLU A 59 16.08 -4.93 -7.44
N VAL A 60 16.11 -6.17 -6.95
CA VAL A 60 17.34 -6.84 -6.55
C VAL A 60 17.43 -8.21 -7.19
N ALA A 61 18.60 -8.54 -7.74
CA ALA A 61 18.87 -9.87 -8.25
C ALA A 61 18.78 -10.90 -7.11
N TRP A 62 18.21 -12.08 -7.39
CA TRP A 62 17.96 -13.10 -6.36
C TRP A 62 19.23 -13.49 -5.59
N ASP A 63 20.35 -13.61 -6.29
CA ASP A 63 21.66 -13.96 -5.74
C ASP A 63 22.28 -12.85 -4.86
N GLN A 64 21.90 -11.60 -5.09
CA GLN A 64 22.32 -10.43 -4.29
C GLN A 64 21.36 -10.14 -3.13
N ALA A 65 20.13 -10.64 -3.20
CA ALA A 65 19.12 -10.44 -2.17
C ALA A 65 19.51 -11.12 -0.85
N SER A 66 19.18 -10.47 0.28
CA SER A 66 19.36 -11.09 1.58
C SER A 66 18.54 -12.39 1.69
N ARG A 67 19.03 -13.37 2.46
CA ARG A 67 18.29 -14.63 2.71
C ARG A 67 16.90 -14.41 3.31
N HIS A 68 16.73 -13.31 4.06
CA HIS A 68 15.43 -12.94 4.59
C HIS A 68 14.47 -12.56 3.46
N LEU A 69 14.91 -11.69 2.56
CA LEU A 69 14.11 -11.22 1.43
C LEU A 69 13.73 -12.34 0.45
N GLN A 70 14.66 -13.27 0.19
CA GLN A 70 14.39 -14.47 -0.61
C GLN A 70 13.28 -15.35 -0.01
N LYS A 71 13.19 -15.43 1.32
CA LYS A 71 12.20 -16.25 2.03
C LYS A 71 10.84 -15.57 2.17
N LEU A 72 10.75 -14.25 1.96
CA LEU A 72 9.47 -13.56 2.01
C LEU A 72 8.56 -14.05 0.88
N PRO A 73 7.27 -14.29 1.15
CA PRO A 73 6.34 -14.69 0.11
C PRO A 73 6.11 -13.54 -0.87
N ASN A 74 5.83 -13.88 -2.14
CA ASN A 74 5.28 -12.89 -3.05
C ASN A 74 3.89 -12.50 -2.55
N ALA A 75 3.72 -11.24 -2.20
CA ALA A 75 2.57 -10.76 -1.48
C ALA A 75 2.41 -9.26 -1.59
N ALA A 76 1.16 -8.82 -1.50
CA ALA A 76 0.78 -7.43 -1.29
C ALA A 76 0.16 -7.28 0.11
N TYR A 77 0.63 -6.28 0.83
CA TYR A 77 0.10 -5.81 2.11
C TYR A 77 -0.45 -4.40 1.93
N ASP A 78 -1.62 -4.14 2.49
CA ASP A 78 -2.20 -2.79 2.56
C ASP A 78 -2.54 -2.47 4.01
N TYR A 79 -1.70 -1.63 4.62
CA TYR A 79 -1.82 -1.21 6.02
C TYR A 79 -2.64 0.06 6.09
N GLN A 80 -3.77 0.02 6.80
CA GLN A 80 -4.52 1.22 7.14
C GLN A 80 -3.88 1.86 8.37
N LEU A 81 -3.56 3.15 8.26
CA LEU A 81 -2.88 3.93 9.28
C LEU A 81 -3.81 4.99 9.87
N SER A 82 -3.49 5.45 11.08
CA SER A 82 -4.01 6.73 11.53
C SER A 82 -3.34 7.86 10.74
N GLU A 83 -3.99 9.03 10.68
CA GLU A 83 -3.38 10.21 10.04
C GLU A 83 -2.03 10.57 10.68
N ALA A 84 -1.94 10.54 12.02
CA ALA A 84 -0.70 10.87 12.72
C ALA A 84 0.48 9.98 12.31
N VAL A 85 0.28 8.65 12.26
CA VAL A 85 1.32 7.72 11.81
C VAL A 85 1.66 7.98 10.34
N PHE A 86 0.66 8.19 9.49
CA PHE A 86 0.87 8.49 8.08
C PHE A 86 1.73 9.74 7.88
N ARG A 87 1.48 10.83 8.62
CA ARG A 87 2.25 12.07 8.52
C ARG A 87 3.69 11.91 8.98
N GLU A 88 3.94 11.11 10.01
CA GLU A 88 5.31 10.78 10.41
C GLU A 88 6.01 9.94 9.34
N MET A 89 5.34 8.97 8.73
CA MET A 89 5.92 8.22 7.61
C MET A 89 6.18 9.12 6.40
N GLU A 90 5.24 10.02 6.06
CA GLU A 90 5.42 11.03 5.01
C GLU A 90 6.62 11.93 5.30
N ARG A 91 6.79 12.36 6.55
CA ARG A 91 7.94 13.16 6.98
C ARG A 91 9.25 12.37 6.82
N VAL A 92 9.33 11.16 7.37
CA VAL A 92 10.52 10.30 7.28
C VAL A 92 10.87 9.98 5.82
N SER A 93 9.86 9.78 4.96
CA SER A 93 10.08 9.50 3.53
C SER A 93 10.81 10.61 2.77
N LYS A 94 10.76 11.85 3.28
CA LYS A 94 11.45 13.00 2.69
C LYS A 94 12.94 13.03 3.07
N ASP A 95 13.31 12.40 4.18
CA ASP A 95 14.67 12.46 4.74
C ASP A 95 15.49 11.19 4.46
N GLN A 96 14.87 10.00 4.36
CA GLN A 96 15.53 8.73 4.00
C GLN A 96 14.61 7.81 3.18
N LEU A 97 14.84 7.73 1.87
CA LEU A 97 14.00 6.98 0.90
C LEU A 97 13.97 5.46 1.11
N GLU A 98 15.11 4.83 1.44
CA GLU A 98 15.25 3.38 1.34
C GLU A 98 14.52 2.58 2.43
N THR A 99 14.03 3.25 3.48
CA THR A 99 13.65 2.55 4.71
C THR A 99 12.16 2.23 4.85
N LEU A 100 11.26 2.92 4.14
CA LEU A 100 9.82 2.72 4.35
C LEU A 100 9.33 1.32 3.96
N TYR A 101 9.97 0.67 2.98
CA TYR A 101 9.64 -0.71 2.66
C TYR A 101 9.95 -1.65 3.84
N TYR A 102 11.06 -1.41 4.53
CA TYR A 102 11.54 -2.27 5.61
C TYR A 102 10.89 -1.96 6.97
N PHE A 103 10.15 -0.86 7.09
CA PHE A 103 9.38 -0.55 8.30
C PHE A 103 8.00 -1.21 8.32
N THR A 104 7.63 -1.76 9.48
CA THR A 104 6.24 -2.12 9.77
C THR A 104 5.64 -1.04 10.67
N PRO A 105 4.70 -0.22 10.17
CA PRO A 105 4.14 0.88 10.95
C PRO A 105 3.17 0.38 12.01
N LEU A 106 2.81 1.26 12.95
CA LEU A 106 1.61 1.06 13.76
C LEU A 106 0.38 1.23 12.86
N TYR A 107 -0.37 0.14 12.67
CA TYR A 107 -1.52 0.10 11.77
C TYR A 107 -2.81 -0.19 12.53
N GLN A 108 -3.92 0.33 12.02
CA GLN A 108 -5.28 0.04 12.48
C GLN A 108 -5.78 -1.30 11.96
N SER A 109 -5.49 -1.59 10.70
CA SER A 109 -5.82 -2.86 10.05
C SER A 109 -4.81 -3.16 8.95
N VAL A 110 -4.74 -4.43 8.54
CA VAL A 110 -3.91 -4.87 7.42
C VAL A 110 -4.70 -5.83 6.54
N THR A 111 -4.63 -5.61 5.24
CA THR A 111 -5.08 -6.59 4.24
C THR A 111 -3.86 -7.27 3.65
N PHE A 112 -3.88 -8.60 3.61
CA PHE A 112 -2.85 -9.43 2.98
C PHE A 112 -3.41 -10.12 1.75
N ARG A 113 -2.62 -10.15 0.68
CA ARG A 113 -2.92 -10.90 -0.54
C ARG A 113 -1.66 -11.59 -1.03
N LYS A 114 -1.69 -12.92 -1.12
CA LYS A 114 -0.63 -13.68 -1.77
C LYS A 114 -0.65 -13.43 -3.28
N LEU A 115 0.52 -13.21 -3.87
CA LEU A 115 0.71 -13.10 -5.31
C LEU A 115 1.07 -14.48 -5.88
N LYS A 116 0.77 -14.68 -7.17
CA LYS A 116 0.94 -15.97 -7.85
C LYS A 116 2.38 -16.18 -8.28
#